data_AF-A0A285ZQM6-F1
#
_entry.id   AF-A0A285ZQM6-F1
#
_cell.length_a   1.000
_cell.length_b   1.000
_cell.length_c   1.000
_cell.angle_alpha   90.00
_cell.angle_beta   90.00
_cell.angle_gamma   90.00
#
_symmetry.space_group_name_H-M   'P 1'
#
loop_
_entity.id
_entity.type
_entity.pdbx_description
1 polymer ?
#
loop_
_entity_poly.entity_id
_entity_poly.type
_entity_poly.pdbx_seq_one_letter_code
_entity_poly.pdbx_strand_id
1 'polypeptide(L)'
;MFETNAWNRIPLEDYDLHMGHQNVAQSQLLNNLTKKYLQKYQPKSTLFLGISSGNGLEHIDTDITEMVCGVDINSSYLTTTRERFGDKIKQLLLVN
;
A
#
# COMPACT_ATOMS: atom_id res chain seq x y z
N MET A 1 -10.80 -28.41 -9.86
CA MET A 1 -10.02 -27.79 -8.77
C MET A 1 -10.13 -26.29 -8.98
N PHE A 2 -10.50 -25.51 -7.96
CA PHE A 2 -10.38 -24.06 -8.09
C PHE A 2 -8.90 -23.73 -8.07
N GLU A 3 -8.38 -23.23 -9.19
CA GLU A 3 -7.01 -22.75 -9.23
C GLU A 3 -6.88 -21.58 -8.25
N THR A 4 -5.91 -21.67 -7.35
CA THR A 4 -5.58 -20.57 -6.44
C THR A 4 -5.05 -19.41 -7.29
N ASN A 5 -5.66 -18.23 -7.14
CA ASN A 5 -5.19 -17.01 -7.82
C ASN A 5 -3.69 -16.79 -7.53
N ALA A 6 -2.89 -16.61 -8.59
CA ALA A 6 -1.43 -16.46 -8.50
C ALA A 6 -1.00 -15.32 -7.56
N TRP A 7 -1.77 -14.22 -7.51
CA TRP A 7 -1.50 -13.08 -6.65
C TRP A 7 -1.51 -13.41 -5.15
N ASN A 8 -2.21 -14.47 -4.74
CA ASN A 8 -2.18 -14.96 -3.35
C ASN A 8 -0.90 -15.72 -2.99
N ARG A 9 -0.03 -15.98 -3.96
CA ARG A 9 1.13 -16.86 -3.79
C ARG A 9 2.46 -16.20 -4.14
N ILE A 10 2.45 -15.02 -4.75
CA ILE A 10 3.68 -14.27 -5.03
C ILE A 10 4.29 -13.85 -3.69
N PRO A 11 5.55 -14.21 -3.40
CA PRO A 11 6.26 -13.70 -2.24
C PRO A 11 6.39 -12.18 -2.31
N LEU A 12 6.20 -11.51 -1.17
CA LEU A 12 6.26 -10.05 -1.17
C LEU A 12 7.62 -9.51 -1.60
N GLU A 13 8.70 -10.21 -1.24
CA GLU A 13 10.06 -9.84 -1.65
C GLU A 13 10.22 -9.82 -3.17
N ASP A 14 9.72 -10.85 -3.87
CA ASP A 14 9.76 -10.90 -5.34
C ASP A 14 8.98 -9.72 -5.95
N TYR A 15 7.81 -9.41 -5.40
CA TYR A 15 7.00 -8.28 -5.85
C TYR A 15 7.70 -6.93 -5.61
N ASP A 16 8.15 -6.67 -4.38
CA ASP A 16 8.78 -5.41 -3.99
C ASP A 16 10.10 -5.19 -4.77
N LEU A 17 10.93 -6.24 -4.94
CA LEU A 17 12.17 -6.17 -5.72
C LEU A 17 11.89 -5.90 -7.21
N HIS A 18 10.89 -6.57 -7.80
CA HIS A 18 10.50 -6.32 -9.18
C HIS A 18 10.01 -4.87 -9.36
N MET A 19 9.07 -4.43 -8.52
CA MET A 19 8.48 -3.10 -8.57
C MET A 19 9.51 -1.98 -8.37
N GLY A 20 10.52 -2.22 -7.51
CA GLY A 20 11.60 -1.30 -7.21
C GLY A 20 12.79 -1.36 -8.18
N HIS A 21 12.86 -2.36 -9.06
CA HIS A 21 13.99 -2.52 -9.97
C HIS A 21 14.17 -1.30 -10.88
N GLN A 22 15.39 -0.83 -11.10
CA GLN A 22 15.68 0.43 -11.82
C GLN A 22 15.07 0.52 -13.23
N ASN A 23 14.95 -0.60 -13.93
CA ASN A 23 14.35 -0.64 -15.28
C ASN A 23 12.81 -0.73 -15.26
N VAL A 24 12.21 -1.01 -14.10
CA VAL A 24 10.75 -1.03 -13.90
C VAL A 24 10.31 0.28 -13.25
N ALA A 25 10.96 0.67 -12.16
CA ALA A 25 10.84 1.92 -11.42
C ALA A 25 9.41 2.31 -11.00
N GLN A 26 8.50 1.33 -10.97
CA GLN A 26 7.09 1.60 -10.74
C GLN A 26 6.82 2.00 -9.29
N SER A 27 7.52 1.37 -8.33
CA SER A 27 7.42 1.73 -6.91
C SER A 27 7.80 3.19 -6.66
N GLN A 28 8.88 3.66 -7.29
CA GLN A 28 9.36 5.04 -7.17
C GLN A 28 8.37 6.04 -7.78
N LEU A 29 7.84 5.73 -8.98
CA LEU A 29 6.87 6.59 -9.64
C LEU A 29 5.59 6.71 -8.81
N LEU A 30 5.02 5.58 -8.38
CA LEU A 30 3.78 5.56 -7.59
C LEU A 30 3.96 6.24 -6.24
N ASN A 31 5.08 6.00 -5.56
CA ASN A 31 5.40 6.68 -4.29
C ASN A 31 5.38 8.22 -4.44
N ASN A 32 6.05 8.73 -5.47
CA ASN A 32 6.11 10.16 -5.75
C ASN A 32 4.74 10.75 -6.13
N LEU A 33 3.93 10.01 -6.89
CA LEU A 33 2.58 10.44 -7.25
C LEU A 33 1.65 10.47 -6.03
N THR A 34 1.72 9.44 -5.17
CA THR A 34 0.99 9.39 -3.90
C THR A 34 1.33 10.59 -3.04
N LYS A 35 2.63 10.86 -2.81
CA LYS A 35 3.09 12.05 -2.10
C LYS A 35 2.52 13.34 -2.69
N LYS A 36 2.67 13.53 -4.01
CA LYS A 36 2.21 14.72 -4.73
C LYS A 36 0.73 14.98 -4.51
N TYR A 37 -0.10 13.95 -4.59
CA TYR A 37 -1.55 14.13 -4.51
C TYR A 37 -2.08 14.19 -3.07
N LEU A 38 -1.45 13.50 -2.12
CA LEU A 38 -1.75 13.70 -0.70
C LEU A 38 -1.47 15.14 -0.27
N GLN A 39 -0.31 15.69 -0.65
CA GLN A 39 0.04 17.09 -0.34
C GLN A 39 -0.86 18.10 -1.05
N LYS A 40 -1.23 17.84 -2.30
CA LYS A 40 -2.07 18.75 -3.09
C LYS A 40 -3.50 18.83 -2.56
N TYR A 41 -4.08 17.70 -2.20
CA TYR A 41 -5.51 17.61 -1.91
C TYR A 41 -5.84 17.50 -0.43
N GLN A 42 -4.87 17.11 0.43
CA GLN A 42 -5.05 16.96 1.88
C GLN A 42 -6.36 16.20 2.22
N PRO A 43 -6.56 15.00 1.66
CA PRO A 43 -7.85 14.32 1.74
C PRO A 43 -8.14 13.85 3.17
N LYS A 44 -9.41 13.96 3.57
CA LYS A 44 -9.90 13.38 4.83
C LYS A 44 -9.99 11.85 4.80
N SER A 45 -10.21 11.27 3.62
CA SER A 45 -10.28 9.81 3.44
C SER A 45 -9.51 9.38 2.20
N THR A 46 -8.77 8.27 2.32
CA THR A 46 -8.00 7.69 1.21
C THR A 46 -8.34 6.21 1.03
N LEU A 47 -8.36 5.74 -0.22
CA LEU A 47 -8.50 4.34 -0.59
C LEU A 47 -7.34 3.93 -1.49
N PHE A 48 -6.60 2.90 -1.07
CA PHE A 48 -5.54 2.26 -1.82
C PHE A 48 -6.00 0.89 -2.29
N LEU A 49 -6.19 0.71 -3.60
CA LEU A 49 -6.53 -0.57 -4.22
C LEU A 49 -5.24 -1.27 -4.66
N GLY A 50 -5.01 -2.49 -4.18
CA GLY A 50 -3.71 -3.16 -4.32
C GLY A 50 -2.66 -2.49 -3.44
N ILE A 51 -2.96 -2.33 -2.15
CA ILE A 51 -2.07 -1.62 -1.21
C ILE A 51 -0.72 -2.31 -1.03
N SER A 52 -0.61 -3.60 -1.38
CA SER A 52 0.59 -4.42 -1.28
C SER A 52 1.26 -4.28 0.09
N SER A 53 2.51 -3.79 0.12
CA SER A 53 3.33 -3.59 1.32
C SER A 53 3.32 -2.16 1.88
N GLY A 54 2.40 -1.33 1.38
CA GLY A 54 2.11 0.01 1.90
C GLY A 54 2.94 1.14 1.29
N ASN A 55 3.42 1.00 0.04
CA ASN A 55 4.17 2.05 -0.64
C ASN A 55 3.37 3.36 -0.72
N GLY A 56 3.93 4.45 -0.19
CA GLY A 56 3.32 5.77 -0.19
C GLY A 56 2.54 6.11 1.08
N LEU A 57 2.27 5.13 1.96
CA LEU A 57 1.64 5.38 3.25
C LEU A 57 2.50 6.24 4.18
N GLU A 58 3.82 6.26 3.99
CA GLU A 58 4.72 7.14 4.74
C GLU A 58 4.47 8.63 4.50
N HIS A 59 3.70 8.99 3.47
CA HIS A 59 3.32 10.37 3.16
C HIS A 59 1.94 10.77 3.70
N ILE A 60 1.25 9.86 4.41
CA ILE A 60 -0.02 10.17 5.07
C ILE A 60 0.23 11.15 6.21
N ASP A 61 -0.52 12.24 6.22
CA ASP A 61 -0.62 13.15 7.34
C ASP A 61 -1.78 12.71 8.24
N THR A 62 -1.46 12.20 9.43
CA THR A 62 -2.45 11.66 10.37
C THR A 62 -3.28 12.71 11.08
N ASP A 63 -2.87 13.98 11.05
CA ASP A 63 -3.64 15.09 11.62
C ASP A 63 -4.73 15.57 10.64
N ILE A 64 -4.51 15.33 9.33
CA ILE A 64 -5.43 15.69 8.27
C ILE A 64 -6.32 14.53 7.88
N THR A 65 -5.74 13.37 7.57
CA THR A 65 -6.44 12.20 7.02
C THR A 65 -7.05 11.39 8.15
N GLU A 66 -8.38 11.36 8.20
CA GLU A 66 -9.17 10.71 9.25
C GLU A 66 -9.41 9.22 8.97
N MET A 67 -9.31 8.79 7.70
CA MET A 67 -9.49 7.39 7.30
C MET A 67 -8.50 6.98 6.21
N VAL A 68 -7.77 5.89 6.44
CA VAL A 68 -6.91 5.27 5.43
C VAL A 68 -7.38 3.83 5.21
N CYS A 69 -7.95 3.54 4.04
CA CYS A 69 -8.37 2.19 3.67
C CYS A 69 -7.39 1.59 2.66
N GLY A 70 -6.82 0.44 2.99
CA GLY A 70 -6.01 -0.38 2.09
C GLY A 70 -6.72 -1.68 1.75
N VAL A 71 -6.81 -1.99 0.46
CA VAL A 71 -7.41 -3.23 -0.03
C VAL A 71 -6.35 -4.02 -0.77
N ASP A 72 -6.20 -5.30 -0.44
CA ASP A 72 -5.35 -6.22 -1.22
C ASP A 72 -5.87 -7.65 -1.09
N ILE A 73 -5.90 -8.38 -2.20
CA ILE A 73 -6.35 -9.77 -2.20
C ILE A 73 -5.34 -10.71 -1.53
N ASN A 74 -4.06 -10.33 -1.44
CA ASN A 74 -3.05 -11.12 -0.77
C ASN A 74 -2.98 -10.77 0.73
N SER A 75 -3.50 -11.66 1.57
CA SER A 75 -3.54 -11.45 3.02
C SER A 75 -2.15 -11.31 3.66
N SER A 76 -1.11 -11.95 3.11
CA SER A 76 0.26 -11.81 3.61
C SER A 76 0.82 -10.40 3.38
N TYR A 77 0.38 -9.72 2.31
CA TYR A 77 0.75 -8.35 2.03
C TYR A 77 0.08 -7.40 3.03
N LEU A 78 -1.20 -7.64 3.34
CA LEU A 78 -1.91 -6.89 4.37
C LEU A 78 -1.28 -7.05 5.75
N THR A 79 -0.86 -8.27 6.13
CA THR A 79 -0.13 -8.49 7.39
C THR A 79 1.14 -7.65 7.44
N THR A 80 1.95 -7.68 6.37
CA THR A 80 3.18 -6.89 6.31
C THR A 80 2.90 -5.39 6.37
N THR A 81 1.87 -4.90 5.68
CA THR A 81 1.45 -3.49 5.74
C THR A 81 1.04 -3.09 7.16
N ARG A 82 0.30 -3.96 7.86
CA ARG A 82 -0.08 -3.74 9.26
C ARG A 82 1.13 -3.65 10.17
N GLU A 83 2.12 -4.54 10.01
CA GLU A 83 3.36 -4.51 10.80
C GLU A 83 4.17 -3.23 10.54
N ARG A 84 4.24 -2.76 9.29
CA ARG A 84 5.02 -1.57 8.91
C ARG A 84 4.39 -0.25 9.35
N PHE A 85 3.06 -0.17 9.33
CA PHE A 85 2.33 1.10 9.44
C PHE A 85 1.22 1.14 10.50
N GLY A 86 0.75 0.00 11.01
CA GLY A 86 -0.39 -0.05 11.94
C GLY A 86 -0.18 0.76 13.22
N ASP A 87 1.06 0.89 13.68
CA ASP A 87 1.38 1.75 14.82
C ASP A 87 1.58 3.22 14.49
N LYS A 88 1.88 3.53 13.23
CA LYS A 88 2.12 4.89 12.74
C LYS A 88 0.84 5.57 12.27
N ILE A 89 -0.10 4.79 11.73
CA ILE A 89 -1.36 5.25 11.16
C ILE A 89 -2.48 4.48 11.86
N LYS A 90 -2.95 5.01 13.00
CA LYS A 90 -3.98 4.34 13.82
C LYS A 90 -5.34 4.25 13.12
N GLN A 91 -5.59 5.15 12.17
CA GLN A 91 -6.75 5.18 11.29
C GLN A 91 -6.62 4.27 10.04
N LEU A 92 -5.64 3.36 10.01
CA LEU A 92 -5.45 2.40 8.92
C LEU A 92 -6.39 1.19 9.05
N LEU A 93 -7.30 1.08 8.11
CA LEU A 93 -8.14 -0.10 7.88
C LEU A 93 -7.57 -0.92 6.71
N LEU A 94 -7.42 -2.23 6.91
CA LEU A 94 -6.96 -3.15 5.88
C LEU A 94 -8.04 -4.19 5.59
N VAL A 95 -8.34 -4.40 4.31
CA VAL A 95 -9.43 -5.28 3.83
C VAL A 95 -8.85 -6.25 2.80
N ASN A 96 -9.22 -7.53 2.92
CA ASN A 96 -8.86 -8.59 1.99
C ASN A 96 -9.99 -8.88 1.01
#